data_AF-D9QBV5-F1
#
_entry.id   AF-D9QBV5-F1
#
_cell.length_a   1.000
_cell.length_b   1.000
_cell.length_c   1.000
_cell.angle_alpha   90.00
_cell.angle_beta   90.00
_cell.angle_gamma   90.00
#
_symmetry.space_group_name_H-M   'P 1'
#
loop_
_entity.id
_entity.type
_entity.pdbx_description
1 polymer ?
#
loop_
_entity_poly.entity_id
_entity_poly.type
_entity_poly.pdbx_seq_one_letter_code
_entity_poly.pdbx_strand_id
1 'polypeptide(L)'
;MGMKDLVKMRWLSKLVTILTRESNIPLDRGLNRLNDRIGLDHEHRRFHRMDIVSCKVRPSEECARTIFYAPNMDGQVDPGEVVWFWAPSDSSPKKLRERSIVVVGRHGPKVLGLLISPNPTHNDDDHWLDIGAGPWDEAGRQSWVRLDKVVSVPEADIRRSGAVMPARRFERIANRLRGEFGWE
;
A
#
# COMPACT_ATOMS: atom_id res chain seq x y z
N MET A 1 12.02 -33.16 -30.45
CA MET A 1 12.15 -32.31 -29.25
C MET A 1 11.65 -30.92 -29.63
N GLY A 2 10.51 -30.49 -29.10
CA GLY A 2 9.75 -29.35 -29.66
C GLY A 2 10.11 -28.00 -29.03
N MET A 3 9.98 -26.92 -29.81
CA MET A 3 10.23 -25.52 -29.42
C MET A 3 9.47 -25.06 -28.15
N LYS A 4 8.51 -25.85 -27.67
CA LYS A 4 7.73 -25.61 -26.44
C LYS A 4 8.51 -25.96 -25.16
N ASP A 5 9.50 -26.85 -25.24
CA ASP A 5 10.31 -27.26 -24.08
C ASP A 5 11.38 -26.21 -23.71
N LEU A 6 11.81 -25.38 -24.68
CA LEU A 6 12.79 -24.32 -24.47
C LEU A 6 12.23 -23.10 -23.71
N VAL A 7 10.93 -22.83 -23.84
CA VAL A 7 10.27 -21.72 -23.13
C VAL A 7 10.04 -22.07 -21.65
N LYS A 8 9.78 -23.35 -21.34
CA LYS A 8 9.60 -23.83 -19.96
C LYS A 8 10.91 -23.88 -19.18
N MET A 9 12.03 -24.16 -19.85
CA MET A 9 13.38 -24.20 -19.26
C MET A 9 13.99 -22.82 -18.94
N ARG A 10 13.47 -21.74 -19.57
CA ARG A 10 13.87 -20.36 -19.28
C ARG A 10 13.14 -19.75 -18.07
N TRP A 11 12.10 -20.42 -17.58
CA TRP A 11 11.38 -20.09 -16.35
C TRP A 11 11.99 -20.78 -15.11
N LEU A 12 12.58 -21.97 -15.27
CA LEU A 12 13.13 -22.74 -14.14
C LEU A 12 14.58 -22.38 -13.76
N SER A 13 15.34 -21.73 -14.65
CA SER A 13 16.70 -21.26 -14.35
C SER A 13 16.76 -19.89 -13.66
N LYS A 14 15.65 -19.15 -13.58
CA LYS A 14 15.53 -17.94 -12.75
C LYS A 14 15.12 -18.24 -11.30
N LEU A 15 14.62 -19.44 -11.01
CA LEU A 15 14.14 -19.82 -9.68
C LEU A 15 15.24 -20.18 -8.66
N VAL A 16 16.49 -20.32 -9.10
CA VAL A 16 17.61 -20.71 -8.20
C VAL A 16 18.54 -19.52 -7.86
N THR A 17 18.36 -18.35 -8.48
CA THR A 17 19.16 -17.14 -8.17
C THR A 17 18.35 -16.04 -7.46
N ILE A 18 17.12 -16.36 -7.01
CA ILE A 18 16.29 -15.49 -6.16
C ILE A 18 16.15 -16.13 -4.78
N LEU A 19 17.28 -16.49 -4.18
CA LEU A 19 17.40 -16.66 -2.75
C LEU A 19 18.49 -15.70 -2.29
N THR A 20 18.09 -14.80 -1.38
CA THR A 20 18.84 -13.68 -0.78
C THR A 20 19.28 -12.57 -1.73
N ARG A 21 18.31 -11.79 -2.22
CA ARG A 21 18.52 -10.35 -2.42
C ARG A 21 17.61 -9.61 -1.45
N GLU A 22 18.08 -9.41 -0.22
CA GLU A 22 17.45 -8.45 0.70
C GLU A 22 17.34 -7.10 -0.01
N SER A 23 16.12 -6.70 -0.34
CA SER A 23 15.84 -5.42 -0.97
C SER A 23 16.20 -4.30 0.00
N ASN A 24 17.22 -3.52 -0.36
CA ASN A 24 17.77 -2.45 0.47
C ASN A 24 16.92 -1.16 0.41
N ILE A 25 15.61 -1.25 0.14
CA ILE A 25 14.72 -0.10 -0.09
C ILE A 25 14.27 0.48 1.26
N PRO A 26 14.45 1.80 1.51
CA PRO A 26 14.11 2.44 2.79
C PRO A 26 12.63 2.28 3.20
N LEU A 27 11.69 2.24 2.23
CA LEU A 27 10.27 2.07 2.50
C LEU A 27 9.86 0.62 2.82
N ASP A 28 10.54 -0.39 2.28
CA ASP A 28 10.35 -1.79 2.68
C ASP A 28 10.75 -1.98 4.13
N ARG A 29 11.92 -1.44 4.51
CA ARG A 29 12.35 -1.39 5.90
C ARG A 29 11.36 -0.59 6.75
N GLY A 30 10.84 0.53 6.24
CA GLY A 30 9.80 1.31 6.90
C GLY A 30 8.54 0.48 7.19
N LEU A 31 8.00 -0.20 6.18
CA LEU A 31 6.78 -1.01 6.27
C LEU A 31 6.98 -2.29 7.09
N ASN A 32 8.12 -2.96 6.99
CA ASN A 32 8.45 -4.11 7.84
C ASN A 32 8.57 -3.68 9.32
N ARG A 33 9.21 -2.54 9.61
CA ARG A 33 9.25 -1.96 10.96
C ARG A 33 7.87 -1.57 11.49
N LEU A 34 6.94 -1.16 10.60
CA LEU A 34 5.55 -0.93 10.98
C LEU A 34 4.88 -2.25 11.41
N ASN A 35 5.16 -3.35 10.72
CA ASN A 35 4.58 -4.66 11.06
C ASN A 35 5.13 -5.20 12.40
N ASP A 36 6.45 -5.11 12.63
CA ASP A 36 7.13 -5.66 13.81
C ASP A 36 6.66 -5.05 15.14
N ARG A 37 6.19 -3.79 15.13
CA ARG A 37 5.77 -3.07 16.34
C ARG A 37 4.26 -3.17 16.65
N ILE A 38 3.50 -3.83 15.78
CA ILE A 38 2.03 -3.91 15.86
C ILE A 38 1.58 -5.39 16.10
N GLY A 39 2.53 -6.28 16.37
CA GLY A 39 2.31 -7.62 16.91
C GLY A 39 1.68 -7.59 18.31
N LEU A 40 0.75 -8.51 18.53
CA LEU A 40 -0.10 -8.67 19.70
C LEU A 40 0.66 -8.59 21.04
N ASP A 41 0.26 -7.66 21.91
CA ASP A 41 0.08 -7.98 23.33
C ASP A 41 -1.11 -7.19 23.88
N HIS A 42 -2.07 -7.92 24.44
CA HIS A 42 -3.17 -7.38 25.22
C HIS A 42 -2.57 -6.88 26.55
N GLU A 43 -3.11 -5.78 27.09
CA GLU A 43 -2.69 -5.09 28.32
C GLU A 43 -1.69 -3.94 28.09
N HIS A 44 -2.20 -2.72 27.89
CA HIS A 44 -1.72 -1.51 28.59
C HIS A 44 -2.73 -0.37 28.37
N ARG A 45 -3.61 -0.16 29.35
CA ARG A 45 -4.48 1.02 29.41
C ARG A 45 -3.70 2.23 29.92
N ARG A 46 -3.87 3.33 29.18
CA ARG A 46 -3.86 4.75 29.62
C ARG A 46 -2.51 5.28 30.15
N PHE A 47 -1.79 6.06 29.33
CA PHE A 47 -1.52 7.52 29.50
C PHE A 47 -0.60 8.05 28.37
N HIS A 48 -1.04 9.10 27.64
CA HIS A 48 -0.49 9.82 26.44
C HIS A 48 -0.66 9.13 25.06
N ARG A 49 -1.73 9.36 24.27
CA ARG A 49 -2.19 10.58 23.54
C ARG A 49 -1.16 11.22 22.59
N MET A 50 -0.42 10.39 21.86
CA MET A 50 0.12 10.70 20.53
C MET A 50 -0.22 9.45 19.71
N ASP A 51 -1.47 9.38 19.26
CA ASP A 51 -2.13 8.14 18.88
C ASP A 51 -1.45 7.53 17.65
N ILE A 52 -0.54 6.58 17.91
CA ILE A 52 0.01 5.71 16.88
C ILE A 52 -1.18 4.91 16.36
N VAL A 53 -1.61 5.26 15.15
CA VAL A 53 -2.66 4.56 14.43
C VAL A 53 -2.34 3.07 14.39
N SER A 54 -3.31 2.24 14.78
CA SER A 54 -3.17 0.78 14.77
C SER A 54 -3.32 0.21 13.35
N CYS A 55 -2.49 0.70 12.43
CA CYS A 55 -2.46 0.21 11.06
C CYS A 55 -1.73 -1.15 10.98
N LYS A 56 -2.10 -2.02 10.04
CA LYS A 56 -1.37 -3.26 9.77
C LYS A 56 -0.97 -3.31 8.31
N VAL A 57 0.22 -3.79 8.02
CA VAL A 57 0.69 -3.98 6.65
C VAL A 57 0.66 -5.47 6.34
N ARG A 58 0.03 -5.86 5.24
CA ARG A 58 -0.01 -7.26 4.80
C ARG A 58 0.38 -7.38 3.32
N PRO A 59 0.87 -8.55 2.89
CA PRO A 59 0.95 -8.87 1.47
C PRO A 59 -0.40 -8.61 0.78
N SER A 60 -0.35 -8.08 -0.43
CA SER A 60 -1.54 -7.73 -1.21
C SER A 60 -2.43 -8.95 -1.50
N GLU A 61 -1.81 -10.09 -1.78
CA GLU A 61 -2.48 -11.38 -2.06
C GLU A 61 -3.34 -11.86 -0.87
N GLU A 62 -2.87 -11.68 0.36
CA GLU A 62 -3.65 -12.01 1.58
C GLU A 62 -4.86 -11.07 1.78
N CYS A 63 -4.85 -9.93 1.10
CA CYS A 63 -5.91 -8.93 1.15
C CYS A 63 -6.80 -8.95 -0.09
N ALA A 64 -6.56 -9.84 -1.05
CA ALA A 64 -7.29 -9.88 -2.31
C ALA A 64 -8.81 -10.07 -2.11
N ARG A 65 -9.58 -9.37 -2.93
CA ARG A 65 -11.05 -9.35 -2.97
C ARG A 65 -11.49 -8.66 -4.25
N THR A 66 -12.81 -8.54 -4.45
CA THR A 66 -13.35 -7.70 -5.52
C THR A 66 -12.93 -6.23 -5.34
N ILE A 67 -12.28 -5.66 -6.35
CA ILE A 67 -11.93 -4.24 -6.43
C ILE A 67 -12.84 -3.51 -7.41
N PHE A 68 -13.47 -2.44 -6.93
CA PHE A 68 -14.33 -1.59 -7.74
C PHE A 68 -14.04 -0.13 -7.44
N TYR A 69 -14.44 0.76 -8.34
CA TYR A 69 -14.31 2.21 -8.18
C TYR A 69 -15.67 2.81 -7.82
N ALA A 70 -15.80 3.38 -6.63
CA ALA A 70 -17.05 3.99 -6.18
C ALA A 70 -16.80 5.09 -5.12
N PRO A 71 -15.94 6.08 -5.38
CA PRO A 71 -15.66 7.12 -4.40
C PRO A 71 -16.93 7.91 -4.12
N ASN A 72 -17.37 7.92 -2.86
CA ASN A 72 -18.54 8.67 -2.43
C ASN A 72 -18.23 9.37 -1.10
N MET A 73 -18.45 10.67 -1.06
CA MET A 73 -18.13 11.49 0.11
C MET A 73 -19.30 11.61 1.09
N ASP A 74 -20.21 10.63 1.13
CA ASP A 74 -21.47 10.71 1.88
C ASP A 74 -21.43 10.04 3.27
N GLY A 75 -20.34 9.37 3.63
CA GLY A 75 -20.14 8.92 5.00
C GLY A 75 -18.93 8.04 5.21
N GLN A 76 -18.89 6.90 4.54
CA GLN A 76 -17.76 5.97 4.63
C GLN A 76 -16.62 6.43 3.71
N VAL A 77 -15.42 5.91 3.99
CA VAL A 77 -14.30 6.01 3.07
C VAL A 77 -14.38 4.87 2.05
N ASP A 78 -14.51 5.23 0.78
CA ASP A 78 -14.82 4.32 -0.31
C ASP A 78 -13.65 4.06 -1.27
N PRO A 79 -13.66 2.91 -1.99
CA PRO A 79 -12.69 2.62 -3.03
C PRO A 79 -12.57 3.73 -4.08
N GLY A 80 -11.33 4.19 -4.30
CA GLY A 80 -11.01 5.32 -5.16
C GLY A 80 -10.78 6.64 -4.42
N GLU A 81 -11.16 6.76 -3.14
CA GLU A 81 -10.74 7.89 -2.32
C GLU A 81 -9.26 7.82 -1.95
N VAL A 82 -8.65 8.99 -1.76
CA VAL A 82 -7.34 9.14 -1.13
C VAL A 82 -7.53 9.69 0.26
N VAL A 83 -6.91 9.01 1.23
CA VAL A 83 -6.99 9.39 2.63
C VAL A 83 -5.63 9.39 3.30
N TRP A 84 -5.54 10.07 4.44
CA TRP A 84 -4.30 10.26 5.18
C TRP A 84 -4.41 9.64 6.58
N PHE A 85 -3.28 9.17 7.10
CA PHE A 85 -3.19 8.71 8.47
C PHE A 85 -1.79 8.98 9.02
N TRP A 86 -1.66 9.01 10.35
CA TRP A 86 -0.38 9.22 11.02
C TRP A 86 0.36 7.90 11.19
N ALA A 87 1.55 7.78 10.62
CA ALA A 87 2.42 6.63 10.77
C ALA A 87 3.79 7.05 11.31
N PRO A 88 4.52 6.17 12.01
CA PRO A 88 5.95 6.36 12.25
C PRO A 88 6.74 6.75 10.99
N SER A 89 7.67 7.68 11.15
CA SER A 89 8.58 8.14 10.09
C SER A 89 9.69 7.10 9.85
N ASP A 90 10.17 7.03 8.61
CA ASP A 90 11.27 6.12 8.22
C ASP A 90 12.59 6.48 8.93
N SER A 91 12.75 7.77 9.26
CA SER A 91 13.94 8.32 9.91
C SER A 91 13.96 8.14 11.42
N SER A 92 12.80 8.06 12.07
CA SER A 92 12.71 7.88 13.52
C SER A 92 11.31 7.40 13.91
N PRO A 93 11.20 6.31 14.69
CA PRO A 93 9.92 5.82 15.17
C PRO A 93 9.25 6.72 16.23
N LYS A 94 9.97 7.72 16.76
CA LYS A 94 9.44 8.74 17.67
C LYS A 94 8.80 9.92 16.93
N LYS A 95 9.05 10.05 15.63
CA LYS A 95 8.47 11.10 14.79
C LYS A 95 7.34 10.49 13.98
N LEU A 96 6.13 11.03 14.13
CA LEU A 96 5.04 10.69 13.24
C LEU A 96 5.14 11.51 11.95
N ARG A 97 4.73 10.90 10.85
CA ARG A 97 4.58 11.52 9.55
C ARG A 97 3.25 11.09 8.98
N GLU A 98 2.55 12.03 8.38
CA GLU A 98 1.36 11.71 7.63
C GLU A 98 1.71 10.92 6.37
N ARG A 99 0.90 9.91 6.05
CA ARG A 99 1.02 9.07 4.87
C ARG A 99 -0.31 9.04 4.16
N SER A 100 -0.30 9.24 2.85
CA SER A 100 -1.48 9.06 2.01
C SER A 100 -1.58 7.64 1.50
N ILE A 101 -2.80 7.13 1.42
CA ILE A 101 -3.16 5.86 0.80
C ILE A 101 -4.30 6.08 -0.17
N VAL A 102 -4.31 5.35 -1.28
CA VAL A 102 -5.51 5.19 -2.11
C VAL A 102 -6.28 3.98 -1.61
N VAL A 103 -7.58 4.16 -1.38
CA VAL A 103 -8.45 3.11 -0.84
C VAL A 103 -8.85 2.16 -1.94
N VAL A 104 -8.69 0.86 -1.67
CA VAL A 104 -8.98 -0.23 -2.61
C VAL A 104 -10.04 -1.20 -2.10
N GLY A 105 -10.44 -1.06 -0.83
CA GLY A 105 -11.47 -1.90 -0.24
C GLY A 105 -11.59 -1.68 1.25
N ARG A 106 -12.38 -2.56 1.88
CA ARG A 106 -12.69 -2.49 3.32
C ARG A 106 -12.71 -3.88 3.93
N HIS A 107 -12.53 -3.94 5.25
CA HIS A 107 -12.72 -5.14 6.06
C HIS A 107 -13.27 -4.74 7.43
N GLY A 108 -14.60 -4.86 7.60
CA GLY A 108 -15.29 -4.37 8.79
C GLY A 108 -15.09 -2.85 8.96
N PRO A 109 -14.66 -2.37 10.15
CA PRO A 109 -14.42 -0.94 10.41
C PRO A 109 -13.06 -0.43 9.89
N LYS A 110 -12.35 -1.24 9.09
CA LYS A 110 -11.03 -0.90 8.58
C LYS A 110 -11.08 -0.64 7.09
N VAL A 111 -10.38 0.40 6.69
CA VAL A 111 -10.08 0.73 5.30
C VAL A 111 -8.83 -0.03 4.88
N LEU A 112 -8.82 -0.51 3.65
CA LEU A 112 -7.67 -1.11 3.00
C LEU A 112 -7.18 -0.16 1.92
N GLY A 113 -5.92 0.23 2.01
CA GLY A 113 -5.33 1.15 1.05
C GLY A 113 -3.91 0.79 0.67
N LEU A 114 -3.51 1.32 -0.48
CA LEU A 114 -2.17 1.18 -1.02
C LEU A 114 -1.38 2.46 -0.74
N LEU A 115 -0.15 2.32 -0.25
CA LEU A 115 0.69 3.45 0.14
C LEU A 115 1.06 4.31 -1.08
N ILE A 116 0.89 5.63 -0.95
CA ILE A 116 1.35 6.62 -1.93
C ILE A 116 2.68 7.20 -1.46
N SER A 117 3.63 7.34 -2.39
CA SER A 117 4.93 7.95 -2.13
C SER A 117 5.38 8.84 -3.29
N PRO A 118 5.85 10.07 -3.03
CA PRO A 118 6.42 10.95 -4.05
C PRO A 118 7.95 10.73 -4.22
N ASN A 119 8.48 9.59 -3.78
CA ASN A 119 9.92 9.31 -3.88
C ASN A 119 10.27 8.76 -5.28
N PRO A 120 11.11 9.46 -6.07
CA PRO A 120 11.42 9.05 -7.44
C PRO A 120 12.23 7.76 -7.55
N THR A 121 12.83 7.26 -6.46
CA THR A 121 13.55 5.97 -6.49
C THR A 121 12.66 4.78 -6.79
N HIS A 122 11.33 4.95 -6.74
CA HIS A 122 10.35 3.90 -7.02
C HIS A 122 10.17 3.60 -8.50
N ASN A 123 10.69 4.46 -9.39
CA ASN A 123 10.59 4.26 -10.83
C ASN A 123 11.21 2.93 -11.31
N ASP A 124 12.18 2.40 -10.56
CA ASP A 124 12.94 1.20 -10.92
C ASP A 124 12.46 -0.07 -10.18
N ASP A 125 11.33 0.00 -9.47
CA ASP A 125 10.74 -1.12 -8.72
C ASP A 125 9.35 -1.46 -9.27
N ASP A 126 9.21 -2.67 -9.82
CA ASP A 126 7.98 -3.14 -10.47
C ASP A 126 6.77 -3.22 -9.54
N HIS A 127 6.98 -3.25 -8.21
CA HIS A 127 5.89 -3.22 -7.23
C HIS A 127 5.34 -1.81 -6.99
N TRP A 128 5.96 -0.78 -7.56
CA TRP A 128 5.49 0.59 -7.50
C TRP A 128 4.94 1.04 -8.84
N LEU A 129 3.67 1.42 -8.86
CA LEU A 129 3.02 1.94 -10.04
C LEU A 129 3.03 3.46 -10.05
N ASP A 130 3.58 4.04 -11.11
CA ASP A 130 3.45 5.47 -11.39
C ASP A 130 1.98 5.88 -11.52
N ILE A 131 1.54 6.80 -10.67
CA ILE A 131 0.20 7.40 -10.70
C ILE A 131 0.22 8.88 -11.05
N GLY A 132 1.35 9.48 -11.41
CA GLY A 132 1.46 10.89 -11.74
C GLY A 132 1.41 11.83 -10.52
N ALA A 133 1.43 13.13 -10.82
CA ALA A 133 1.12 14.20 -9.87
C ALA A 133 -0.40 14.32 -9.60
N GLY A 134 -0.77 14.75 -8.40
CA GLY A 134 -2.17 14.96 -8.01
C GLY A 134 -2.35 15.33 -6.54
N PRO A 135 -3.60 15.45 -6.07
CA PRO A 135 -3.93 15.95 -4.73
C PRO A 135 -3.56 15.00 -3.57
N TRP A 136 -3.01 13.82 -3.86
CA TRP A 136 -2.47 12.88 -2.87
C TRP A 136 -1.11 13.27 -2.30
N ASP A 137 -0.44 14.25 -2.91
CA ASP A 137 0.75 14.91 -2.39
C ASP A 137 0.50 16.41 -2.37
N GLU A 138 0.64 17.05 -1.21
CA GLU A 138 0.34 18.48 -1.04
C GLU A 138 1.24 19.37 -1.91
N ALA A 139 2.47 18.91 -2.20
CA ALA A 139 3.39 19.59 -3.10
C ALA A 139 3.13 19.28 -4.59
N GLY A 140 2.10 18.49 -4.91
CA GLY A 140 1.72 18.15 -6.27
C GLY A 140 2.79 17.39 -7.05
N ARG A 141 3.67 16.64 -6.35
CA ARG A 141 4.78 15.93 -7.01
C ARG A 141 4.31 14.65 -7.68
N GLN A 142 5.10 14.23 -8.66
CA GLN A 142 5.04 12.89 -9.21
C GLN A 142 5.04 11.85 -8.09
N SER A 143 4.13 10.89 -8.14
CA SER A 143 3.93 9.90 -7.08
C SER A 143 3.69 8.50 -7.62
N TRP A 144 3.97 7.51 -6.76
CA TRP A 144 3.82 6.09 -7.01
C TRP A 144 2.94 5.45 -5.95
N VAL A 145 2.26 4.37 -6.33
CA VAL A 145 1.46 3.51 -5.44
C VAL A 145 2.13 2.15 -5.29
N ARG A 146 2.27 1.68 -4.06
CA ARG A 146 2.81 0.34 -3.76
C ARG A 146 1.74 -0.74 -3.92
N LEU A 147 1.99 -1.75 -4.76
CA LEU A 147 1.01 -2.77 -5.13
C LEU A 147 1.11 -4.07 -4.33
N ASP A 148 2.31 -4.44 -3.86
CA ASP A 148 2.59 -5.71 -3.17
C ASP A 148 2.21 -5.69 -1.68
N LYS A 149 1.90 -4.51 -1.12
CA LYS A 149 1.53 -4.33 0.28
C LYS A 149 0.25 -3.51 0.42
N VAL A 150 -0.64 -4.00 1.27
CA VAL A 150 -1.88 -3.32 1.68
C VAL A 150 -1.75 -2.85 3.11
N VAL A 151 -2.07 -1.58 3.33
CA VAL A 151 -2.20 -0.99 4.67
C VAL A 151 -3.66 -1.08 5.09
N SER A 152 -3.92 -1.73 6.22
CA SER A 152 -5.23 -1.77 6.87
C SER A 152 -5.25 -0.75 7.99
N VAL A 153 -6.15 0.23 7.94
CA VAL A 153 -6.25 1.34 8.90
C VAL A 153 -7.66 1.38 9.49
N PRO A 154 -7.84 1.50 10.82
CA PRO A 154 -9.16 1.80 11.39
C PRO A 154 -9.70 3.10 10.81
N GLU A 155 -10.95 3.13 10.38
CA GLU A 155 -11.53 4.32 9.77
C GLU A 155 -11.57 5.53 10.72
N ALA A 156 -11.70 5.28 12.02
CA ALA A 156 -11.63 6.32 13.06
C ALA A 156 -10.27 7.03 13.13
N ASP A 157 -9.21 6.40 12.60
CA ASP A 157 -7.83 6.92 12.61
C ASP A 157 -7.48 7.63 11.29
N ILE A 158 -8.44 7.77 10.38
CA ILE A 158 -8.24 8.33 9.05
C ILE A 158 -8.61 9.82 9.02
N ARG A 159 -7.74 10.63 8.41
CA ARG A 159 -8.05 12.00 7.99
C ARG A 159 -8.48 12.02 6.52
N ARG A 160 -9.70 12.48 6.27
CA ARG A 160 -10.19 12.75 4.91
C ARG A 160 -9.81 14.16 4.50
N SER A 161 -9.28 14.31 3.28
CA SER A 161 -8.98 15.62 2.69
C SER A 161 -9.81 15.91 1.43
N GLY A 162 -10.80 15.06 1.11
CA GLY A 162 -11.64 15.20 -0.08
C GLY A 162 -10.93 14.89 -1.41
N ALA A 163 -9.76 14.25 -1.37
CA ALA A 163 -9.04 13.86 -2.57
C ALA A 163 -9.58 12.54 -3.13
N VAL A 164 -9.82 12.52 -4.44
CA VAL A 164 -10.30 11.35 -5.16
C VAL A 164 -9.32 10.99 -6.26
N MET A 165 -8.98 9.71 -6.38
CA MET A 165 -8.16 9.19 -7.48
C MET A 165 -8.97 9.25 -8.79
N PRO A 166 -8.42 9.79 -9.88
CA PRO A 166 -9.08 9.74 -11.18
C PRO A 166 -9.37 8.30 -11.60
N ALA A 167 -10.58 8.02 -12.08
CA ALA A 167 -11.04 6.67 -12.45
C ALA A 167 -10.05 5.91 -13.34
N ARG A 168 -9.47 6.56 -14.37
CA ARG A 168 -8.47 5.93 -15.26
C ARG A 168 -7.18 5.51 -14.54
N ARG A 169 -6.76 6.26 -13.51
CA ARG A 169 -5.56 5.93 -12.71
C ARG A 169 -5.88 4.80 -11.74
N PHE A 170 -7.07 4.82 -11.14
CA PHE A 170 -7.56 3.72 -10.32
C PHE A 170 -7.68 2.42 -11.12
N GLU A 171 -8.18 2.47 -12.36
CA GLU A 171 -8.29 1.27 -13.21
C GLU A 171 -6.92 0.66 -13.54
N ARG A 172 -5.87 1.49 -13.70
CA ARG A 172 -4.49 0.98 -13.85
C ARG A 172 -4.02 0.22 -12.61
N ILE A 173 -4.35 0.72 -11.41
CA ILE A 173 -4.08 0.03 -10.14
C ILE A 173 -4.84 -1.30 -10.10
N ALA A 174 -6.16 -1.26 -10.34
CA ALA A 174 -7.02 -2.44 -10.30
C ALA A 174 -6.55 -3.52 -11.29
N ASN A 175 -6.20 -3.15 -12.53
CA ASN A 175 -5.69 -4.08 -13.52
C ASN A 175 -4.41 -4.80 -13.06
N ARG A 176 -3.47 -4.09 -12.41
CA ARG A 176 -2.26 -4.74 -11.87
C ARG A 176 -2.57 -5.60 -10.66
N LEU A 177 -3.44 -5.16 -9.76
CA LEU A 177 -3.89 -5.97 -8.63
C LEU A 177 -4.54 -7.29 -9.08
N ARG A 178 -5.41 -7.25 -10.09
CA ARG A 178 -6.02 -8.46 -10.67
C ARG A 178 -4.99 -9.34 -11.37
N GLY A 179 -4.10 -8.75 -12.18
CA GLY A 179 -3.14 -9.48 -12.98
C GLY A 179 -2.02 -10.16 -12.18
N GLU A 180 -1.69 -9.65 -11.00
CA GLU A 180 -0.46 -10.02 -10.30
C GLU A 180 -0.64 -10.40 -8.83
N PHE A 181 -1.71 -9.93 -8.19
CA PHE A 181 -1.91 -10.09 -6.74
C PHE A 181 -3.22 -10.81 -6.39
N GLY A 182 -3.90 -11.41 -7.37
CA GLY A 182 -5.07 -12.26 -7.15
C GLY A 182 -6.38 -11.55 -6.80
N TRP A 183 -6.47 -10.23 -7.01
CA TRP A 183 -7.73 -9.48 -6.82
C TRP A 183 -8.72 -9.78 -7.95
N GLU A 184 -10.01 -9.48 -7.72
CA GLU A 184 -11.10 -9.72 -8.69
C GLU A 184 -11.76 -8.43 -9.18
#